data_AF-A0A354X3N4-F1
#
_entry.id   AF-A0A354X3N4-F1
#
_cell.length_a   1.000
_cell.length_b   1.000
_cell.length_c   1.000
_cell.angle_alpha   90.00
_cell.angle_beta   90.00
_cell.angle_gamma   90.00
#
_symmetry.space_group_name_H-M   'P 1'
#
loop_
_entity.id
_entity.type
_entity.pdbx_description
1 polymer ?
#
loop_
_entity_poly.entity_id
_entity_poly.type
_entity_poly.pdbx_seq_one_letter_code
_entity_poly.pdbx_strand_id
1 'polypeptide(L)' 'MHIPVTWDMTDEITCEREIRGVLEAARATRCDNLFIVTKDEERIISRESKQINIVPAWKWLLQPITQA' A
#
# COMPACT_ATOMS: atom_id res chain seq x y z
N MET A 1 10.88 -5.15 -2.90
CA MET A 1 9.42 -5.06 -2.68
C MET A 1 9.20 -4.70 -1.21
N HIS A 2 8.58 -3.55 -0.91
CA HIS A 2 8.24 -3.13 0.46
C HIS A 2 6.73 -3.14 0.58
N ILE A 3 6.19 -3.77 1.63
CA ILE A 3 4.75 -3.83 1.89
C ILE A 3 4.52 -3.41 3.35
N PRO A 4 4.06 -2.18 3.63
CA PRO A 4 3.67 -1.79 4.98
C PRO A 4 2.38 -2.49 5.41
N VAL A 5 2.30 -2.78 6.72
CA VAL A 5 1.15 -3.44 7.36
C VAL A 5 0.75 -2.62 8.58
N THR A 6 -0.53 -2.24 8.68
CA THR A 6 -1.07 -1.55 9.87
C THR A 6 -2.45 -2.07 10.26
N TRP A 7 -2.70 -2.07 11.57
CA TRP A 7 -3.96 -2.51 12.18
C TRP A 7 -5.07 -1.45 12.05
N ASP A 8 -4.69 -0.17 12.03
CA ASP A 8 -5.61 0.96 11.98
C ASP A 8 -5.01 2.10 11.13
N MET A 9 -5.80 2.60 10.18
CA MET A 9 -5.46 3.73 9.29
C MET A 9 -6.24 5.00 9.67
N THR A 10 -7.04 4.97 10.76
CA THR A 10 -7.82 6.12 11.21
C THR A 10 -6.97 7.22 11.84
N ASP A 11 -5.76 6.91 12.31
CA ASP A 11 -4.78 7.91 12.71
C ASP A 11 -4.00 8.41 11.49
N GLU A 12 -4.33 9.62 11.03
CA GLU A 12 -3.74 10.27 9.85
C GLU A 12 -2.21 10.35 9.92
N ILE A 13 -1.62 10.43 11.12
CA ILE A 13 -0.17 10.47 11.32
C ILE A 13 0.47 9.11 10.96
N THR A 14 -0.19 8.02 11.33
CA THR A 14 0.26 6.66 11.01
C THR A 14 0.10 6.41 9.50
N CYS A 15 -0.99 6.89 8.90
CA CYS A 15 -1.25 6.79 7.46
C CYS A 15 -0.15 7.47 6.61
N GLU A 16 0.23 8.71 6.95
CA GLU A 16 1.26 9.45 6.21
C GLU A 16 2.65 8.78 6.27
N ARG A 17 2.99 8.15 7.40
CA ARG A 17 4.28 7.44 7.51
C ARG A 17 4.36 6.24 6.57
N GLU A 18 3.28 5.45 6.49
CA GLU A 18 3.24 4.27 5.61
C GLU A 18 3.21 4.68 4.14
N ILE A 19 2.47 5.74 3.78
CA ILE A 19 2.48 6.34 2.44
C ILE A 19 3.89 6.78 2.06
N ARG A 20 4.60 7.48 2.95
CA ARG A 20 5.97 7.92 2.68
C ARG A 20 6.92 6.73 2.47
N GLY A 21 6.82 5.70 3.30
CA GLY A 21 7.65 4.49 3.16
C GLY A 21 7.45 3.80 1.80
N VAL A 22 6.21 3.72 1.34
CA VAL A 22 5.85 3.13 0.04
C VAL A 22 6.34 3.98 -1.12
N LEU A 23 6.22 5.31 -1.05
CA LEU A 23 6.73 6.21 -2.08
C LEU A 23 8.26 6.18 -2.19
N GLU A 24 8.97 6.13 -1.06
CA GLU A 24 10.43 5.99 -1.05
C GLU A 24 10.87 4.65 -1.63
N ALA A 25 10.20 3.55 -1.26
CA ALA A 25 10.45 2.25 -1.87
C ALA A 25 10.16 2.26 -3.38
N ALA A 26 9.08 2.93 -3.82
CA ALA A 26 8.74 3.09 -5.23
C ALA A 26 9.85 3.82 -6.01
N ARG A 27 10.42 4.88 -5.43
CA ARG A 27 11.53 5.64 -6.03
C ARG A 27 12.79 4.80 -6.13
N ALA A 28 13.13 4.06 -5.07
CA ALA A 28 14.32 3.22 -5.04
C ALA A 28 14.24 2.00 -5.97
N THR A 29 13.06 1.40 -6.10
CA THR A 29 12.85 0.15 -6.85
C THR A 29 12.29 0.35 -8.25
N ARG A 30 11.83 1.57 -8.59
CA ARG A 30 11.06 1.89 -9.80
C ARG A 30 9.78 1.05 -9.96
N CYS A 31 9.26 0.51 -8.87
CA CYS A 31 7.96 -0.16 -8.87
C CYS A 31 6.84 0.88 -8.83
N ASP A 32 5.82 0.66 -9.66
CA ASP A 32 4.59 1.46 -9.66
C ASP A 32 3.42 0.74 -8.97
N ASN A 33 3.61 -0.54 -8.63
CA ASN A 33 2.65 -1.34 -7.88
C ASN A 33 2.82 -1.09 -6.38
N LEU A 34 2.04 -0.13 -5.86
CA LEU A 34 2.09 0.28 -4.46
C LEU A 34 0.89 -0.27 -3.70
N PHE A 35 1.17 -1.02 -2.63
CA PHE A 35 0.15 -1.64 -1.78
C PHE A 35 0.39 -1.31 -0.32
N ILE A 36 -0.67 -1.00 0.41
CA ILE A 36 -0.71 -0.96 1.88
C ILE A 36 -1.71 -2.02 2.32
N VAL A 37 -1.28 -2.97 3.15
CA VAL A 37 -2.15 -4.05 3.61
C VAL A 37 -2.73 -3.70 4.97
N THR A 38 -4.06 -3.69 5.08
CA THR A 38 -4.78 -3.37 6.31
C THR A 38 -5.61 -4.56 6.78
N LYS A 39 -6.24 -4.43 7.95
CA LYS A 39 -7.15 -5.45 8.46
C LYS A 39 -8.40 -5.58 7.57
N ASP A 40 -9.12 -4.47 7.39
CA ASP A 40 -10.47 -4.45 6.78
C ASP A 40 -10.71 -3.27 5.81
N GLU A 41 -9.75 -2.35 5.63
CA GLU A 41 -9.94 -1.17 4.77
C GLU A 41 -9.51 -1.43 3.32
N GLU A 42 -10.36 -0.97 2.39
CA GLU A 42 -10.07 -0.95 0.96
C GLU A 42 -10.25 0.47 0.41
N ARG A 43 -9.19 1.04 -0.19
CA ARG A 43 -9.20 2.39 -0.75
C ARG A 43 -8.05 2.58 -1.76
N ILE A 44 -8.23 3.48 -2.72
CA ILE A 44 -7.15 3.96 -3.59
C ILE A 44 -6.79 5.40 -3.20
N ILE A 45 -5.50 5.67 -3.02
CA ILE A 45 -4.97 7.01 -2.79
C ILE A 45 -4.06 7.41 -3.96
N SER A 46 -4.31 8.59 -4.53
CA SER A 46 -3.44 9.17 -5.56
C SER A 46 -2.49 10.19 -4.94
N ARG A 47 -1.18 9.96 -5.05
CA ARG A 47 -0.12 10.87 -4.58
C ARG A 47 1.05 10.86 -5.55
N GLU A 48 1.61 12.05 -5.83
CA GLU A 48 2.78 12.22 -6.71
C GLU A 48 2.64 11.51 -8.08
N SER A 49 1.45 11.58 -8.68
CA SER A 49 1.13 10.87 -9.94
C SER A 49 1.21 9.33 -9.88
N LYS A 50 1.33 8.75 -8.67
CA LYS A 50 1.24 7.32 -8.41
C LYS A 50 -0.08 6.97 -7.70
N GLN A 51 -0.53 5.74 -7.90
CA GLN A 51 -1.67 5.17 -7.16
C GLN A 51 -1.16 4.21 -6.09
N ILE A 52 -1.71 4.34 -4.88
CA ILE A 52 -1.44 3.49 -3.73
C ILE A 52 -2.73 2.74 -3.40
N ASN A 53 -2.67 1.41 -3.46
CA ASN A 53 -3.79 0.53 -3.18
C ASN A 53 -3.77 0.09 -1.72
N ILE A 54 -4.71 0.58 -0.93
CA ILE A 54 -4.98 0.08 0.41
C ILE A 54 -5.92 -1.12 0.26
N VAL A 55 -5.49 -2.30 0.71
CA VAL A 55 -6.25 -3.55 0.56
C VAL A 55 -6.30 -4.34 1.87
N PRO A 56 -7.42 -5.02 2.17
CA PRO A 56 -7.48 -5.93 3.31
C PRO A 56 -6.54 -7.13 3.11
N ALA A 57 -5.92 -7.60 4.20
CA ALA A 57 -4.98 -8.72 4.18
C ALA A 57 -5.57 -9.99 3.55
N TRP A 58 -6.81 -10.32 3.88
CA TRP A 58 -7.50 -11.48 3.32
C TRP A 58 -7.67 -11.35 1.80
N LYS A 59 -7.95 -10.15 1.29
CA LYS A 59 -8.13 -9.91 -0.14
C LYS A 59 -6.80 -9.99 -0.88
N TRP A 60 -5.74 -9.45 -0.28
CA TRP A 60 -4.38 -9.52 -0.83
C TRP A 60 -3.89 -10.96 -0.95
N LEU A 61 -4.09 -11.78 0.08
CA LEU A 61 -3.69 -13.20 0.10
C LEU A 61 -4.44 -14.05 -0.94
N LEU A 62 -5.63 -13.63 -1.36
CA LEU A 62 -6.45 -14.33 -2.35
C LEU A 62 -6.17 -13.86 -3.79
N GLN A 63 -5.29 -12.88 -4.00
CA GLN A 63 -4.95 -12.45 -5.36
C GLN A 63 -4.22 -13.58 -6.11
N PRO A 64 -4.60 -13.86 -7.37
CA PRO A 64 -3.87 -14.81 -8.20
C PRO A 64 -2.39 -14.41 -8.29
N ILE A 65 -1.49 -15.38 -8.12
CA ILE A 65 -0.04 -15.21 -8.37
C ILE A 65 0.15 -15.11 -9.89
N THR A 66 -0.25 -13.99 -10.46
CA THR A 66 0.07 -13.65 -11.85
C THR A 66 0.70 -12.26 -11.83
N GLN A 67 1.97 -12.20 -11.42
CA GLN A 67 2.81 -11.04 -11.71
C GLN A 67 3.55 -11.35 -13.01
N ALA A 68 3.10 -10.71 -14.09
CA ALA A 68 3.83 -10.60 -15.36
C ALA A 68 4.84 -9.45 -15.27
#